data_AF-A0A3N5FS83-F1
#
_entry.id   AF-A0A3N5FS83-F1
#
_cell.length_a   1.000
_cell.length_b   1.000
_cell.length_c   1.000
_cell.angle_alpha   90.00
_cell.angle_beta   90.00
_cell.angle_gamma   90.00
#
_symmetry.space_group_name_H-M   'P 1'
#
loop_
_entity.id
_entity.type
_entity.pdbx_description
1 polymer ?
#
loop_
_entity_poly.entity_id
_entity_poly.type
_entity_poly.pdbx_seq_one_letter_code
_entity_poly.pdbx_strand_id
1 'polypeptide(L)'
;MMRAWTLAAVAALLQAEPPVVRVASEGWGDAGTADIEQVLRSAARSLAELVPDRTFPTLEVSRSTTSPITHFKRGPNGEIRVKLNVEGRRWAQFAFQFGHEMGHIVCGFEDYPNPNAWFEETVCEVASLVVLGRMAESWKDRPPYPNWKGYAASLRKYRDDRMAGAALPKGTSLADWFREREASLRGDAVQRDLNLKMAAALLPLFEEAPEHWAAMVSLNAVRGDASRSFARYLSDWSRSAPAKHREFIGKIADRFGIALDR
;
A
#
# COMPACT_ATOMS: atom_id res chain seq x y z
N MET A 1 2.93 0.76 -22.66
CA MET A 1 1.89 -0.27 -22.51
C MET A 1 2.22 -1.07 -21.26
N MET A 2 1.53 -0.80 -20.15
CA MET A 2 1.62 -1.64 -18.94
C MET A 2 1.00 -2.99 -19.30
N ARG A 3 1.75 -4.09 -19.12
CA ARG A 3 1.20 -5.42 -19.35
C ARG A 3 0.01 -5.59 -18.42
N ALA A 4 -1.16 -5.84 -19.00
CA ALA A 4 -2.31 -6.29 -18.24
C ALA A 4 -1.87 -7.51 -17.43
N TRP A 5 -2.26 -7.54 -16.15
CA TRP A 5 -2.17 -8.71 -15.27
C TRP A 5 -2.46 -9.95 -16.11
N THR A 6 -1.47 -10.83 -16.27
CA THR A 6 -1.62 -11.99 -17.15
C THR A 6 -2.83 -12.81 -16.69
N LEU A 7 -3.64 -13.31 -17.63
CA LEU A 7 -4.86 -14.09 -17.35
C LEU A 7 -4.61 -15.26 -16.38
N ALA A 8 -3.40 -15.81 -16.33
CA ALA A 8 -2.99 -16.83 -15.37
C ALA A 8 -2.91 -16.31 -13.92
N ALA A 9 -2.46 -15.08 -13.69
CA ALA A 9 -2.48 -14.42 -12.39
C ALA A 9 -3.90 -14.06 -11.95
N VAL A 10 -4.87 -14.02 -12.89
CA VAL A 10 -6.29 -13.74 -12.62
C VAL A 10 -7.07 -15.00 -12.22
N ALA A 11 -6.68 -16.17 -12.75
CA ALA A 11 -7.38 -17.44 -12.51
C ALA A 11 -7.07 -18.06 -11.13
N ALA A 12 -5.91 -17.76 -10.54
CA ALA A 12 -5.55 -18.19 -9.18
C ALA A 12 -6.21 -17.35 -8.07
N LEU A 13 -6.95 -16.27 -8.40
CA LEU A 13 -7.52 -15.29 -7.47
C LEU A 13 -8.79 -15.75 -6.72
N LEU A 14 -8.95 -17.04 -6.42
CA LEU A 14 -10.26 -17.58 -6.02
C LEU A 14 -10.31 -18.48 -4.79
N GLN A 15 -9.30 -18.50 -3.90
CA GLN A 15 -9.36 -19.40 -2.74
C GLN A 15 -9.25 -18.75 -1.34
N ALA A 16 -8.83 -17.49 -1.22
CA ALA A 16 -8.77 -16.81 0.08
C ALA A 16 -9.98 -15.88 0.28
N GLU A 17 -10.70 -16.06 1.39
CA GLU A 17 -11.62 -15.04 1.88
C GLU A 17 -10.82 -13.76 2.18
N PRO A 18 -11.34 -12.57 1.81
CA PRO A 18 -10.63 -11.34 2.07
C PRO A 18 -10.65 -11.06 3.58
N PRO A 19 -9.71 -10.24 4.09
CA PRO A 19 -9.72 -9.82 5.49
C PRO A 19 -11.10 -9.34 5.94
N VAL A 20 -11.48 -9.71 7.17
CA VAL A 20 -12.76 -9.29 7.75
C VAL A 20 -12.66 -7.79 8.06
N VAL A 21 -13.58 -7.01 7.51
CA VAL A 21 -13.66 -5.55 7.73
C VAL A 21 -14.98 -5.24 8.42
N ARG A 22 -14.94 -4.46 9.51
CA ARG A 22 -16.11 -3.95 10.22
C ARG A 22 -16.11 -2.44 10.17
N VAL A 23 -17.14 -1.85 9.57
CA VAL A 23 -17.27 -0.41 9.40
C VAL A 23 -18.11 0.17 10.53
N ALA A 24 -17.62 1.23 11.18
CA ALA A 24 -18.37 1.97 12.20
C ALA A 24 -19.71 2.49 11.64
N SER A 25 -20.74 2.58 12.47
CA SER A 25 -22.11 2.90 12.02
C SER A 25 -22.30 4.35 11.54
N GLU A 26 -21.42 5.27 11.91
CA GLU A 26 -21.64 6.72 11.77
C GLU A 26 -20.41 7.44 11.20
N GLY A 27 -20.62 8.69 10.75
CA GLY A 27 -19.56 9.58 10.27
C GLY A 27 -19.28 9.52 8.77
N TRP A 28 -20.12 8.81 7.99
CA TRP A 28 -19.89 8.55 6.57
C TRP A 28 -20.71 9.38 5.59
N GLY A 29 -21.42 10.41 6.06
CA GLY A 29 -22.28 11.23 5.20
C GLY A 29 -23.44 10.43 4.61
N ASP A 30 -23.62 10.48 3.29
CA ASP A 30 -24.71 9.82 2.55
C ASP A 30 -24.38 8.40 2.05
N ALA A 31 -23.22 7.86 2.43
CA ALA A 31 -22.81 6.50 2.11
C ALA A 31 -23.36 5.48 3.12
N GLY A 32 -23.99 4.42 2.61
CA GLY A 32 -24.36 3.27 3.43
C GLY A 32 -23.12 2.50 3.91
N THR A 33 -23.12 2.07 5.16
CA THR A 33 -22.00 1.33 5.76
C THR A 33 -21.76 -0.02 5.09
N ALA A 34 -22.81 -0.69 4.62
CA ALA A 34 -22.70 -1.93 3.85
C ALA A 34 -21.94 -1.71 2.53
N ASP A 35 -22.19 -0.60 1.84
CA ASP A 35 -21.48 -0.26 0.60
C ASP A 35 -20.01 0.06 0.87
N ILE A 36 -19.73 0.81 1.94
CA ILE A 36 -18.36 1.08 2.37
C ILE A 36 -17.64 -0.24 2.67
N GLU A 37 -18.27 -1.14 3.42
CA GLU A 37 -17.69 -2.44 3.74
C GLU A 37 -17.33 -3.22 2.47
N GLN A 38 -18.19 -3.22 1.44
CA GLN A 38 -17.89 -3.87 0.16
C GLN A 38 -16.71 -3.23 -0.59
N VAL A 39 -16.58 -1.90 -0.56
CA VAL A 39 -15.41 -1.19 -1.12
C VAL A 39 -14.14 -1.60 -0.38
N LEU A 40 -14.17 -1.59 0.96
CA LEU A 40 -13.01 -1.91 1.78
C LEU A 40 -12.62 -3.39 1.69
N ARG A 41 -13.58 -4.32 1.60
CA ARG A 41 -13.32 -5.73 1.35
C ARG A 41 -12.70 -5.96 -0.03
N SER A 42 -13.11 -5.20 -1.05
CA SER A 42 -12.48 -5.25 -2.39
C SER A 42 -11.03 -4.77 -2.35
N ALA A 43 -10.77 -3.69 -1.60
CA ALA A 43 -9.41 -3.17 -1.41
C ALA A 43 -8.55 -4.14 -0.59
N ALA A 44 -9.07 -4.69 0.50
CA ALA A 44 -8.39 -5.66 1.35
C ALA A 44 -7.99 -6.91 0.55
N ARG A 45 -8.94 -7.45 -0.24
CA ARG A 45 -8.70 -8.59 -1.14
C ARG A 45 -7.53 -8.30 -2.09
N SER A 46 -7.52 -7.12 -2.70
CA SER A 46 -6.54 -6.74 -3.70
C SER A 46 -5.10 -6.81 -3.19
N LEU A 47 -4.85 -6.55 -1.90
CA LEU A 47 -3.53 -6.70 -1.28
C LEU A 47 -3.32 -8.07 -0.63
N ALA A 48 -4.33 -8.63 0.03
CA ALA A 48 -4.20 -9.91 0.72
C ALA A 48 -3.82 -11.06 -0.23
N GLU A 49 -4.35 -11.05 -1.46
CA GLU A 49 -3.98 -12.02 -2.51
C GLU A 49 -2.50 -11.95 -2.91
N LEU A 50 -1.83 -10.83 -2.66
CA LEU A 50 -0.40 -10.63 -2.97
C LEU A 50 0.51 -11.12 -1.84
N VAL A 51 -0.07 -11.43 -0.67
CA VAL A 51 0.64 -11.92 0.52
C VAL A 51 -0.10 -13.12 1.14
N PRO A 52 -0.29 -14.22 0.39
CA PRO A 52 -1.19 -15.32 0.77
C PRO A 52 -0.83 -16.02 2.09
N ASP A 53 0.44 -15.97 2.49
CA ASP A 53 0.91 -16.58 3.74
C ASP A 53 0.67 -15.67 4.97
N ARG A 54 0.18 -14.44 4.77
CA ARG A 54 -0.12 -13.50 5.86
C ARG A 54 -1.56 -13.65 6.33
N THR A 55 -1.73 -13.89 7.63
CA THR A 55 -3.03 -13.81 8.30
C THR A 55 -3.36 -12.38 8.68
N PHE A 56 -4.61 -11.96 8.47
CA PHE A 56 -5.09 -10.64 8.87
C PHE A 56 -6.11 -10.76 10.01
N PRO A 57 -5.90 -10.05 11.13
CA PRO A 57 -6.96 -9.88 12.14
C PRO A 57 -8.17 -9.14 11.55
N THR A 58 -9.26 -9.08 12.32
CA THR A 58 -10.39 -8.22 11.96
C THR A 58 -9.93 -6.76 11.93
N LEU A 59 -10.36 -6.04 10.90
CA LEU A 59 -10.08 -4.62 10.69
C LEU A 59 -11.31 -3.80 11.09
N GLU A 60 -11.19 -3.02 12.15
CA GLU A 60 -12.20 -2.06 12.59
C GLU A 60 -11.95 -0.71 11.93
N VAL A 61 -12.87 -0.27 11.08
CA VAL A 61 -12.70 0.95 10.28
C VAL A 61 -13.68 2.02 10.73
N SER A 62 -13.17 3.19 11.13
CA SER A 62 -13.99 4.34 11.52
C SER A 62 -13.62 5.60 10.75
N ARG A 63 -14.45 6.65 10.87
CA ARG A 63 -14.14 7.97 10.32
C ARG A 63 -13.06 8.68 11.14
N SER A 64 -12.15 9.37 10.48
CA SER A 64 -11.20 10.35 11.05
C SER A 64 -11.55 11.75 10.56
N THR A 65 -11.45 12.81 11.36
CA THR A 65 -11.67 14.20 10.85
C THR A 65 -10.41 14.88 10.33
N THR A 66 -9.23 14.24 10.48
CA THR A 66 -7.92 14.86 10.19
C THR A 66 -7.18 14.15 9.06
N SER A 67 -6.83 12.88 9.26
CA SER A 67 -6.07 12.07 8.31
C SER A 67 -6.43 10.59 8.43
N PRO A 68 -6.21 9.80 7.37
CA PRO A 68 -6.12 8.35 7.50
C PRO A 68 -5.03 7.97 8.50
N ILE A 69 -5.26 6.88 9.25
CA ILE A 69 -4.29 6.34 10.20
C ILE A 69 -4.61 4.90 10.59
N THR A 70 -3.57 4.08 10.76
CA THR A 70 -3.65 2.77 11.39
C THR A 70 -3.09 2.86 12.81
N HIS A 71 -3.88 2.52 13.81
CA HIS A 71 -3.45 2.59 15.20
C HIS A 71 -2.59 1.38 15.60
N PHE A 72 -1.47 1.66 16.28
CA PHE A 72 -0.66 0.61 16.92
C PHE A 72 -1.43 -0.17 17.98
N LYS A 73 -2.28 0.53 18.74
CA LYS A 73 -3.11 -0.10 19.79
C LYS A 73 -4.19 -0.97 19.17
N ARG A 74 -4.13 -2.27 19.47
CA ARG A 74 -5.13 -3.27 19.06
C ARG A 74 -6.44 -3.14 19.84
N GLY A 75 -7.52 -3.68 19.26
CA GLY A 75 -8.78 -3.93 19.96
C GLY A 75 -8.67 -5.06 20.99
N PRO A 76 -9.70 -5.27 21.83
CA PRO A 76 -9.69 -6.25 22.91
C PRO A 76 -9.42 -7.70 22.46
N ASN A 77 -9.76 -8.05 21.22
CA ASN A 77 -9.53 -9.39 20.65
C ASN A 77 -8.42 -9.38 19.58
N GLY A 78 -7.56 -8.35 19.57
CA GLY A 78 -6.47 -8.23 18.61
C GLY A 78 -6.84 -7.53 17.30
N GLU A 79 -8.01 -6.87 17.23
CA GLU A 79 -8.43 -6.13 16.05
C GLU A 79 -7.45 -5.01 15.70
N ILE A 80 -7.26 -4.76 14.41
CA ILE A 80 -6.52 -3.58 13.94
C ILE A 80 -7.51 -2.46 13.70
N ARG A 81 -7.24 -1.28 14.26
CA ARG A 81 -8.10 -0.10 14.11
C ARG A 81 -7.54 0.83 13.05
N VAL A 82 -8.33 1.07 12.03
CA VAL A 82 -8.03 1.95 10.91
C VAL A 82 -9.01 3.10 10.92
N LYS A 83 -8.54 4.32 10.69
CA LYS A 83 -9.41 5.47 10.46
C LYS A 83 -9.18 6.03 9.07
N LEU A 84 -10.24 6.46 8.41
CA LEU A 84 -10.18 7.04 7.07
C LEU A 84 -10.69 8.48 7.07
N ASN A 85 -10.02 9.37 6.33
CA ASN A 85 -10.48 10.74 6.13
C ASN A 85 -11.30 10.86 4.83
N VAL A 86 -12.42 10.14 4.74
CA VAL A 86 -13.33 10.13 3.58
C VAL A 86 -14.75 9.83 4.03
N GLU A 87 -15.73 10.35 3.29
CA GLU A 87 -17.17 10.15 3.51
C GLU A 87 -17.91 10.24 2.16
N GLY A 88 -19.20 9.96 2.19
CA GLY A 88 -20.06 9.92 1.01
C GLY A 88 -19.63 8.89 -0.02
N ARG A 89 -20.12 9.01 -1.26
CA ARG A 89 -19.93 7.97 -2.29
C ARG A 89 -18.60 8.05 -3.05
N ARG A 90 -17.51 8.35 -2.35
CA ARG A 90 -16.16 8.55 -2.92
C ARG A 90 -15.34 7.25 -2.92
N TRP A 91 -15.84 6.19 -3.56
CA TRP A 91 -15.25 4.84 -3.48
C TRP A 91 -13.78 4.74 -3.90
N ALA A 92 -13.36 5.51 -4.90
CA ALA A 92 -11.94 5.55 -5.26
C ALA A 92 -11.06 6.16 -4.16
N GLN A 93 -11.55 7.16 -3.41
CA GLN A 93 -10.83 7.71 -2.26
C GLN A 93 -10.83 6.74 -1.07
N PHE A 94 -11.93 6.02 -0.82
CA PHE A 94 -11.94 4.93 0.16
C PHE A 94 -10.89 3.87 -0.18
N ALA A 95 -10.86 3.39 -1.43
CA ALA A 95 -9.90 2.40 -1.90
C ALA A 95 -8.45 2.90 -1.77
N PHE A 96 -8.18 4.16 -2.14
CA PHE A 96 -6.85 4.76 -2.03
C PHE A 96 -6.41 4.88 -0.56
N GLN A 97 -7.22 5.50 0.29
CA GLN A 97 -6.84 5.69 1.70
C GLN A 97 -6.72 4.36 2.43
N PHE A 98 -7.67 3.45 2.25
CA PHE A 98 -7.60 2.16 2.91
C PHE A 98 -6.48 1.26 2.35
N GLY A 99 -6.16 1.37 1.06
CA GLY A 99 -5.00 0.71 0.48
C GLY A 99 -3.69 1.14 1.13
N HIS A 100 -3.54 2.43 1.42
CA HIS A 100 -2.40 2.98 2.18
C HIS A 100 -2.30 2.34 3.57
N GLU A 101 -3.40 2.36 4.33
CA GLU A 101 -3.45 1.79 5.68
C GLU A 101 -3.23 0.28 5.70
N MET A 102 -3.75 -0.43 4.71
CA MET A 102 -3.45 -1.86 4.50
C MET A 102 -1.98 -2.08 4.16
N GLY A 103 -1.31 -1.14 3.50
CA GLY A 103 0.14 -1.14 3.28
C GLY A 103 0.91 -1.24 4.60
N HIS A 104 0.60 -0.36 5.57
CA HIS A 104 1.20 -0.41 6.91
C HIS A 104 0.96 -1.78 7.58
N ILE A 105 -0.28 -2.28 7.49
CA ILE A 105 -0.64 -3.58 8.04
C ILE A 105 0.18 -4.69 7.40
N VAL A 106 0.39 -4.67 6.08
CA VAL A 106 1.23 -5.65 5.37
C VAL A 106 2.70 -5.52 5.79
N CYS A 107 3.23 -4.30 5.88
CA CYS A 107 4.62 -4.01 6.24
C CYS A 107 4.99 -4.39 7.68
N GLY A 108 3.99 -4.70 8.51
CA GLY A 108 4.20 -5.00 9.92
C GLY A 108 4.58 -3.75 10.71
N PHE A 109 3.88 -2.64 10.47
CA PHE A 109 4.03 -1.37 11.18
C PHE A 109 4.24 -1.53 12.70
N GLU A 110 5.21 -0.81 13.24
CA GLU A 110 5.57 -0.82 14.66
C GLU A 110 5.90 0.59 15.16
N ASP A 111 5.71 0.80 16.47
CA ASP A 111 6.02 2.07 17.13
C ASP A 111 7.44 2.04 17.70
N TYR A 112 8.41 2.51 16.90
CA TYR A 112 9.79 2.71 17.33
C TYR A 112 10.45 3.88 16.56
N PRO A 113 11.53 4.49 17.09
CA PRO A 113 12.28 5.51 16.37
C PRO A 113 12.83 4.98 15.04
N ASN A 114 12.20 5.36 13.93
CA ASN A 114 12.56 4.92 12.60
C ASN A 114 12.78 6.13 11.66
N PRO A 115 14.02 6.60 11.47
CA PRO A 115 14.30 7.69 10.54
C PRO A 115 14.06 7.29 9.06
N ASN A 116 13.79 6.01 8.78
CA ASN A 116 13.47 5.51 7.45
C ASN A 116 11.98 5.18 7.27
N ALA A 117 11.10 5.61 8.20
CA ALA A 117 9.66 5.38 8.08
C ALA A 117 9.05 5.94 6.78
N TRP A 118 9.68 6.97 6.19
CA TRP A 118 9.30 7.51 4.88
C TRP A 118 9.28 6.44 3.77
N PHE A 119 10.09 5.39 3.88
CA PHE A 119 10.12 4.33 2.88
C PHE A 119 8.88 3.43 3.01
N GLU A 120 8.45 3.14 4.24
CA GLU A 120 7.17 2.46 4.48
C GLU A 120 6.00 3.30 3.95
N GLU A 121 5.96 4.60 4.21
CA GLU A 121 4.98 5.53 3.65
C GLU A 121 4.95 5.48 2.11
N THR A 122 6.13 5.41 1.47
CA THR A 122 6.24 5.21 0.02
C THR A 122 5.67 3.86 -0.42
N VAL A 123 5.95 2.76 0.29
CA VAL A 123 5.36 1.46 -0.02
C VAL A 123 3.84 1.49 0.16
N CYS A 124 3.33 2.22 1.15
CA CYS A 124 1.89 2.39 1.37
C CYS A 124 1.23 3.18 0.22
N GLU A 125 1.91 4.19 -0.32
CA GLU A 125 1.46 4.85 -1.55
C GLU A 125 1.48 3.91 -2.77
N VAL A 126 2.46 3.01 -2.89
CA VAL A 126 2.43 1.94 -3.92
C VAL A 126 1.21 1.05 -3.71
N ALA A 127 0.91 0.67 -2.46
CA ALA A 127 -0.23 -0.17 -2.11
C ALA A 127 -1.55 0.46 -2.55
N SER A 128 -1.73 1.77 -2.33
CA SER A 128 -2.89 2.53 -2.81
C SER A 128 -3.06 2.45 -4.33
N LEU A 129 -1.97 2.61 -5.09
CA LEU A 129 -1.99 2.57 -6.55
C LEU A 129 -2.27 1.16 -7.08
N VAL A 130 -1.72 0.13 -6.44
CA VAL A 130 -1.98 -1.28 -6.78
C VAL A 130 -3.42 -1.66 -6.45
N VAL A 131 -3.95 -1.26 -5.30
CA VAL A 131 -5.36 -1.49 -4.91
C VAL A 131 -6.31 -0.91 -5.94
N LEU A 132 -6.15 0.37 -6.29
CA LEU A 132 -6.98 0.99 -7.32
C LEU A 132 -6.88 0.24 -8.65
N GLY A 133 -5.67 -0.18 -9.02
CA GLY A 133 -5.42 -0.87 -10.27
C GLY A 133 -6.08 -2.23 -10.35
N ARG A 134 -6.01 -3.02 -9.27
CA ARG A 134 -6.62 -4.35 -9.17
C ARG A 134 -8.14 -4.28 -9.00
N MET A 135 -8.65 -3.31 -8.24
CA MET A 135 -10.09 -3.06 -8.13
C MET A 135 -10.68 -2.62 -9.48
N ALA A 136 -10.03 -1.68 -10.18
CA ALA A 136 -10.48 -1.23 -11.50
C ALA A 136 -10.49 -2.35 -12.54
N GLU A 137 -9.63 -3.37 -12.41
CA GLU A 137 -9.67 -4.54 -13.28
C GLU A 137 -10.78 -5.51 -12.87
N SER A 138 -10.79 -5.91 -11.60
CA SER A 138 -11.77 -6.89 -11.09
C SER A 138 -13.22 -6.41 -11.21
N TRP A 139 -13.49 -5.12 -10.98
CA TRP A 139 -14.84 -4.57 -11.04
C TRP A 139 -15.42 -4.48 -12.46
N LYS A 140 -14.62 -4.71 -13.51
CA LYS A 140 -15.16 -4.87 -14.87
C LYS A 140 -16.05 -6.09 -14.98
N ASP A 141 -15.77 -7.15 -14.23
CA ASP A 141 -16.46 -8.43 -14.34
C ASP A 141 -17.14 -8.85 -13.04
N ARG A 142 -16.54 -8.49 -11.90
CA ARG A 142 -16.93 -8.93 -10.55
C ARG A 142 -16.95 -7.75 -9.55
N PRO A 143 -17.74 -6.69 -9.80
CA PRO A 143 -17.96 -5.68 -8.78
C PRO A 143 -18.79 -6.27 -7.61
N PRO A 144 -18.74 -5.69 -6.40
CA PRO A 144 -19.56 -6.14 -5.28
C PRO A 144 -21.08 -6.12 -5.57
N TYR A 145 -21.51 -5.13 -6.37
CA TYR A 145 -22.87 -5.05 -6.88
C TYR A 145 -22.85 -4.91 -8.40
N PRO A 146 -23.72 -5.61 -9.16
CA PRO A 146 -23.69 -5.57 -10.63
C PRO A 146 -23.76 -4.16 -11.24
N ASN A 147 -24.53 -3.25 -10.62
CA ASN A 147 -24.66 -1.86 -11.05
C ASN A 147 -23.40 -1.01 -10.83
N TRP A 148 -22.38 -1.51 -10.12
CA TRP A 148 -21.10 -0.81 -9.90
C TRP A 148 -20.06 -1.10 -10.98
N LYS A 149 -20.35 -1.96 -11.96
CA LYS A 149 -19.44 -2.28 -13.06
C LYS A 149 -18.89 -1.04 -13.77
N GLY A 150 -19.73 -0.01 -13.96
CA GLY A 150 -19.32 1.27 -14.55
C GLY A 150 -18.32 2.07 -13.73
N TYR A 151 -18.28 1.87 -12.41
CA TYR A 151 -17.37 2.59 -11.50
C TYR A 151 -15.90 2.14 -11.65
N ALA A 152 -15.64 1.00 -12.29
CA ALA A 152 -14.29 0.54 -12.64
C ALA A 152 -13.46 1.61 -13.36
N ALA A 153 -14.10 2.39 -14.25
CA ALA A 153 -13.45 3.50 -14.95
C ALA A 153 -13.05 4.64 -14.01
N SER A 154 -13.86 4.94 -12.98
CA SER A 154 -13.55 5.97 -11.97
C SER A 154 -12.37 5.55 -11.09
N LEU A 155 -12.26 4.27 -10.72
CA LEU A 155 -11.09 3.73 -10.00
C LEU A 155 -9.82 3.87 -10.83
N ARG A 156 -9.89 3.49 -12.12
CA ARG A 156 -8.77 3.64 -13.06
C ARG A 156 -8.36 5.10 -13.21
N LYS A 157 -9.32 5.98 -13.47
CA LYS A 157 -9.08 7.41 -13.63
C LYS A 157 -8.41 8.01 -12.39
N TYR A 158 -8.91 7.68 -11.19
CA TYR A 158 -8.32 8.20 -9.96
C TYR A 158 -6.86 7.76 -9.81
N ARG A 159 -6.53 6.49 -10.09
CA ARG A 159 -5.14 6.00 -10.09
C ARG A 159 -4.27 6.77 -11.08
N ASP A 160 -4.76 6.93 -12.30
CA ASP A 160 -4.00 7.55 -13.39
C ASP A 160 -3.79 9.06 -13.11
N ASP A 161 -4.78 9.75 -12.54
CA ASP A 161 -4.65 11.14 -12.09
C ASP A 161 -3.57 11.28 -10.98
N ARG A 162 -3.54 10.34 -10.01
CA ARG A 162 -2.50 10.32 -8.95
C ARG A 162 -1.12 10.09 -9.54
N MET A 163 -0.99 9.15 -10.49
CA MET A 163 0.28 8.87 -11.17
C MET A 163 0.77 10.06 -12.02
N ALA A 164 -0.14 10.75 -12.73
CA ALA A 164 0.20 11.91 -13.55
C ALA A 164 0.82 13.04 -12.72
N GLY A 165 0.31 13.30 -11.52
CA GLY A 165 0.91 14.27 -10.58
C GLY A 165 2.22 13.80 -9.93
N ALA A 166 2.49 12.49 -9.97
CA ALA A 166 3.59 11.84 -9.28
C ALA A 166 4.81 11.55 -10.16
N ALA A 167 4.84 12.05 -11.40
CA ALA A 167 6.04 11.89 -12.23
C ALA A 167 7.26 12.58 -11.57
N LEU A 168 8.41 11.91 -11.62
CA LEU A 168 9.70 12.54 -11.36
C LEU A 168 9.98 13.59 -12.44
N PRO A 169 10.74 14.66 -12.13
CA PRO A 169 11.16 15.60 -13.16
C PRO A 169 11.90 14.91 -14.30
N LYS A 170 11.75 15.44 -15.52
CA LYS A 170 12.35 14.87 -16.72
C LYS A 170 13.88 14.80 -16.56
N GLY A 171 14.44 13.61 -16.78
CA GLY A 171 15.89 13.38 -16.68
C GLY A 171 16.39 13.10 -15.27
N THR A 172 15.53 13.09 -14.26
CA THR A 172 15.91 12.78 -12.87
C THR A 172 15.69 11.31 -12.58
N SER A 173 16.75 10.62 -12.12
CA SER A 173 16.64 9.25 -11.61
C SER A 173 16.02 9.23 -10.21
N LEU A 174 15.48 8.08 -9.78
CA LEU A 174 14.98 7.96 -8.40
C LEU A 174 16.11 8.13 -7.38
N ALA A 175 17.33 7.66 -7.69
CA ALA A 175 18.51 7.83 -6.84
C ALA A 175 18.86 9.31 -6.64
N ASP A 176 18.88 10.11 -7.71
CA ASP A 176 19.18 11.55 -7.61
C ASP A 176 18.06 12.29 -6.88
N TRP A 177 16.80 11.97 -7.19
CA TRP A 177 15.64 12.54 -6.49
C TRP A 177 15.69 12.28 -4.99
N PHE A 178 15.97 11.03 -4.59
CA PHE A 178 16.10 10.61 -3.20
C PHE A 178 17.27 11.30 -2.51
N ARG A 179 18.47 11.32 -3.11
CA ARG A 179 19.67 11.92 -2.51
C ARG A 179 19.47 13.38 -2.10
N GLU A 180 18.79 14.15 -2.94
CA GLU A 180 18.47 15.55 -2.67
C GLU A 180 17.42 15.74 -1.54
N ARG A 181 16.62 14.71 -1.25
CA ARG A 181 15.46 14.78 -0.34
C ARG A 181 15.60 13.92 0.91
N GLU A 182 16.65 13.12 0.99
CA GLU A 182 16.87 12.17 2.09
C GLU A 182 16.81 12.85 3.45
N ALA A 183 17.52 13.97 3.64
CA ALA A 183 17.52 14.69 4.92
C ALA A 183 16.11 15.15 5.32
N SER A 184 15.31 15.62 4.35
CA SER A 184 13.94 16.04 4.58
C SER A 184 13.04 14.85 4.91
N LEU A 185 13.11 13.77 4.13
CA LEU A 185 12.33 12.54 4.34
C LEU A 185 12.63 11.86 5.68
N ARG A 186 13.88 11.94 6.13
CA ARG A 186 14.30 11.42 7.44
C ARG A 186 13.83 12.30 8.60
N GLY A 187 13.62 13.60 8.36
CA GLY A 187 13.08 14.53 9.35
C GLY A 187 11.55 14.52 9.44
N ASP A 188 10.88 14.26 8.32
CA ASP A 188 9.43 14.11 8.22
C ASP A 188 9.07 12.98 7.23
N ALA A 189 8.55 11.89 7.78
CA ALA A 189 8.24 10.68 7.05
C ALA A 189 6.99 10.80 6.16
N VAL A 190 6.04 11.68 6.53
CA VAL A 190 4.69 11.73 5.96
C VAL A 190 4.56 12.81 4.86
N GLN A 191 5.65 13.06 4.14
CA GLN A 191 5.68 14.00 3.01
C GLN A 191 5.02 13.41 1.76
N ARG A 192 3.68 13.29 1.80
CA ARG A 192 2.84 12.55 0.85
C ARG A 192 3.16 12.80 -0.62
N ASP A 193 3.44 14.04 -1.01
CA ASP A 193 3.78 14.37 -2.40
C ASP A 193 5.13 13.76 -2.82
N LEU A 194 6.12 13.74 -1.91
CA LEU A 194 7.39 13.07 -2.15
C LEU A 194 7.23 11.54 -2.12
N ASN A 195 6.49 11.01 -1.15
CA ASN A 195 6.26 9.57 -1.03
C ASN A 195 5.56 9.02 -2.28
N LEU A 196 4.55 9.71 -2.79
CA LEU A 196 3.82 9.31 -3.99
C LEU A 196 4.69 9.37 -5.25
N LYS A 197 5.57 10.36 -5.39
CA LYS A 197 6.52 10.42 -6.52
C LYS A 197 7.46 9.21 -6.55
N MET A 198 8.00 8.85 -5.38
CA MET A 198 8.82 7.65 -5.25
C MET A 198 8.00 6.38 -5.47
N ALA A 199 6.76 6.33 -4.99
CA ALA A 199 5.85 5.22 -5.21
C ALA A 199 5.55 5.01 -6.69
N ALA A 200 5.24 6.07 -7.44
CA ALA A 200 5.02 5.99 -8.88
C ALA A 200 6.28 5.49 -9.64
N ALA A 201 7.48 5.86 -9.18
CA ALA A 201 8.73 5.38 -9.75
C ALA A 201 8.99 3.88 -9.45
N LEU A 202 8.55 3.39 -8.29
CA LEU A 202 8.71 1.99 -7.88
C LEU A 202 7.59 1.07 -8.39
N LEU A 203 6.38 1.60 -8.62
CA LEU A 203 5.18 0.85 -9.00
C LEU A 203 5.42 -0.18 -10.11
N PRO A 204 6.16 0.10 -11.21
CA PRO A 204 6.41 -0.89 -12.25
C PRO A 204 7.05 -2.19 -11.72
N LEU A 205 7.98 -2.11 -10.74
CA LEU A 205 8.60 -3.31 -10.17
C LEU A 205 7.56 -4.21 -9.49
N PHE A 206 6.61 -3.61 -8.77
CA PHE A 206 5.56 -4.32 -8.04
C PHE A 206 4.48 -4.90 -8.97
N GLU A 207 4.22 -4.28 -10.12
CA GLU A 207 3.22 -4.76 -11.08
C GLU A 207 3.78 -5.81 -12.04
N GLU A 208 5.08 -5.74 -12.36
CA GLU A 208 5.76 -6.73 -13.21
C GLU A 208 5.97 -8.06 -12.49
N ALA A 209 6.19 -8.04 -11.18
CA ALA A 209 6.48 -9.23 -10.39
C ALA A 209 5.71 -9.22 -9.04
N PRO A 210 4.37 -9.35 -9.08
CA PRO A 210 3.51 -9.19 -7.91
C PRO A 210 3.73 -10.22 -6.80
N GLU A 211 4.33 -11.37 -7.10
CA GLU A 211 4.73 -12.37 -6.12
C GLU A 211 5.73 -11.85 -5.07
N HIS A 212 6.43 -10.75 -5.36
CA HIS A 212 7.38 -10.14 -4.42
C HIS A 212 6.74 -9.18 -3.41
N TRP A 213 5.43 -8.94 -3.48
CA TRP A 213 4.72 -8.25 -2.40
C TRP A 213 4.87 -8.95 -1.04
N ALA A 214 5.02 -10.28 -1.04
CA ALA A 214 5.32 -11.06 0.16
C ALA A 214 6.63 -10.63 0.85
N ALA A 215 7.55 -9.94 0.16
CA ALA A 215 8.73 -9.35 0.78
C ALA A 215 8.38 -8.22 1.77
N MET A 216 7.29 -7.49 1.55
CA MET A 216 6.90 -6.37 2.43
C MET A 216 6.56 -6.86 3.84
N VAL A 217 6.12 -8.12 3.98
CA VAL A 217 5.76 -8.73 5.28
C VAL A 217 6.87 -8.62 6.33
N SER A 218 8.13 -8.61 5.90
CA SER A 218 9.31 -8.51 6.76
C SER A 218 9.99 -7.14 6.71
N LEU A 219 9.35 -6.11 6.14
CA LEU A 219 9.94 -4.77 5.97
C LEU A 219 10.40 -4.18 7.32
N ASN A 220 9.55 -4.30 8.34
CA ASN A 220 9.82 -3.80 9.69
C ASN A 220 10.16 -4.92 10.69
N ALA A 221 10.65 -6.08 10.23
CA ALA A 221 10.96 -7.21 11.12
C ALA A 221 12.12 -6.95 12.10
N VAL A 222 12.98 -5.98 11.80
CA VAL A 222 14.12 -5.60 12.65
C VAL A 222 13.90 -4.18 13.15
N ARG A 223 13.77 -4.02 14.47
CA ARG A 223 13.72 -2.71 15.12
C ARG A 223 15.07 -2.00 15.04
N GLY A 224 15.01 -0.72 14.72
CA GLY A 224 16.18 0.15 14.65
C GLY A 224 16.20 1.18 15.77
N ASP A 225 17.14 2.12 15.64
CA ASP A 225 17.20 3.35 16.41
C ASP A 225 17.31 4.57 15.48
N ALA A 226 17.38 5.76 16.07
CA ALA A 226 17.46 7.03 15.36
C ALA A 226 18.72 7.19 14.47
N SER A 227 19.75 6.37 14.65
CA SER A 227 20.99 6.40 13.88
C SER A 227 20.96 5.52 12.62
N ARG A 228 19.94 4.66 12.47
CA ARG A 228 19.88 3.69 11.37
C ARG A 228 19.90 4.37 10.00
N SER A 229 20.93 4.06 9.21
CA SER A 229 21.02 4.51 7.82
C SER A 229 19.98 3.79 6.94
N PHE A 230 19.64 4.38 5.81
CA PHE A 230 18.71 3.74 4.86
C PHE A 230 19.30 2.46 4.25
N ALA A 231 20.61 2.45 3.95
CA ALA A 231 21.30 1.24 3.49
C ALA A 231 21.22 0.09 4.51
N ARG A 232 21.37 0.39 5.80
CA ARG A 232 21.23 -0.60 6.85
C ARG A 232 19.80 -1.11 6.96
N TYR A 233 18.81 -0.21 6.86
CA TYR A 233 17.39 -0.56 6.86
C TYR A 233 17.04 -1.53 5.71
N LEU A 234 17.44 -1.24 4.47
CA LEU A 234 17.22 -2.12 3.33
C LEU A 234 17.96 -3.46 3.45
N SER A 235 19.18 -3.45 4.01
CA SER A 235 19.97 -4.67 4.21
C SER A 235 19.35 -5.58 5.27
N ASP A 236 18.85 -5.01 6.37
CA ASP A 236 18.13 -5.76 7.41
C ASP A 236 16.81 -6.34 6.86
N TRP A 237 16.09 -5.56 6.06
CA TRP A 237 14.90 -6.06 5.36
C TRP A 237 15.24 -7.22 4.41
N SER A 238 16.27 -7.09 3.58
CA SER A 238 16.73 -8.15 2.68
C SER A 238 17.11 -9.44 3.41
N ARG A 239 17.82 -9.33 4.55
CA ARG A 239 18.16 -10.49 5.39
C ARG A 239 16.94 -11.16 6.01
N SER A 240 15.96 -10.37 6.44
CA SER A 240 14.72 -10.85 7.06
C SER A 240 13.75 -11.49 6.07
N ALA A 241 13.82 -11.08 4.80
CA ALA A 241 12.96 -11.62 3.76
C ALA A 241 13.38 -13.04 3.34
N PRO A 242 12.41 -13.90 2.96
CA PRO A 242 12.71 -15.18 2.30
C PRO A 242 13.64 -15.00 1.09
N ALA A 243 14.59 -15.92 0.91
CA ALA A 243 15.64 -15.81 -0.11
C ALA A 243 15.12 -15.52 -1.52
N LYS A 244 13.96 -16.10 -1.89
CA LYS A 244 13.29 -15.89 -3.19
C LYS A 244 12.96 -14.43 -3.50
N HIS A 245 12.89 -13.56 -2.49
CA HIS A 245 12.58 -12.14 -2.68
C HIS A 245 13.78 -11.20 -2.62
N ARG A 246 14.97 -11.69 -2.25
CA ARG A 246 16.14 -10.82 -2.02
C ARG A 246 16.61 -10.09 -3.27
N GLU A 247 16.50 -10.72 -4.44
CA GLU A 247 16.84 -10.07 -5.72
C GLU A 247 15.90 -8.88 -6.00
N PHE A 248 14.60 -9.02 -5.71
CA PHE A 248 13.64 -7.93 -5.85
C PHE A 248 13.96 -6.76 -4.92
N ILE A 249 14.35 -7.06 -3.67
CA ILE A 249 14.79 -6.04 -2.70
C ILE A 249 16.06 -5.34 -3.22
N GLY A 250 17.00 -6.09 -3.79
CA GLY A 250 18.17 -5.55 -4.47
C GLY A 250 17.81 -4.60 -5.61
N LYS A 251 16.87 -4.98 -6.49
CA LYS A 251 16.37 -4.11 -7.56
C LYS A 251 15.79 -2.82 -7.00
N ILE A 252 15.05 -2.86 -5.89
CA ILE A 252 14.56 -1.65 -5.23
C ILE A 252 15.72 -0.79 -4.73
N ALA A 253 16.68 -1.39 -4.02
CA ALA A 253 17.86 -0.69 -3.50
C ALA A 253 18.65 0.01 -4.64
N ASP A 254 18.81 -0.66 -5.78
CA ASP A 254 19.47 -0.12 -6.97
C ASP A 254 18.73 1.11 -7.52
N ARG A 255 17.38 1.16 -7.45
CA ARG A 255 16.60 2.34 -7.86
C ARG A 255 16.91 3.57 -7.00
N PHE A 256 17.33 3.36 -5.75
CA PHE A 256 17.78 4.42 -4.84
C PHE A 256 19.30 4.66 -4.90
N GLY A 257 20.04 3.88 -5.69
CA GLY A 257 21.50 3.96 -5.74
C GLY A 257 22.17 3.45 -4.47
N ILE A 258 21.55 2.50 -3.77
CA ILE A 258 22.01 1.95 -2.49
C ILE A 258 22.53 0.53 -2.70
N ALA A 259 23.79 0.29 -2.31
CA ALA A 259 24.34 -1.06 -2.23
C ALA A 259 23.90 -1.73 -0.92
N LEU A 260 23.45 -2.98 -1.01
CA LEU A 260 23.11 -3.79 0.17
C LEU A 260 24.34 -4.44 0.77
N ASP A 261 24.41 -4.48 2.10
CA ASP A 261 25.40 -5.26 2.83
C ASP A 261 25.09 -6.74 2.62
N ARG A 262 25.99 -7.45 1.94
CA ARG A 262 25.89 -8.90 1.71
C ARG A 262 26.20 -9.69 2.96
#